data_AF-A0AB37M523-F1
#
_entry.id   AF-A0AB37M523-F1
#
_cell.length_a   1.000
_cell.length_b   1.000
_cell.length_c   1.000
_cell.angle_alpha   90.00
_cell.angle_beta   90.00
_cell.angle_gamma   90.00
#
_symmetry.space_group_name_H-M   'P 1'
#
loop_
_entity.id
_entity.type
_entity.pdbx_description
1 polymer ?
#
loop_
_entity_poly.entity_id
_entity_poly.type
_entity_poly.pdbx_seq_one_letter_code
_entity_poly.pdbx_strand_id
1 'polypeptide(L)'
;MLCDISAFRYHRIPPQVLAIMPDLPDSADDPRREHLCEHPLVKHFLGTPLHVLAQGSCGRKGDRIVRHVWNGERPFGSVWQTEFGLDIASPLFTLLTLASSVSNERLIMCMYEMCGTFAVCKIASQVKSALEQAYGDRWGDARLGWENVKDASGNPTDLWKRPPLIELSELAEYVDKIRGLRGAKSFTRAAKCVTGVAASPLEVQASMLFGLSRLRGGEGLRLTNNVEIRMTRSARLISGLDRRYADILLANKDGSRECLVECQGKAIHGSIESKISDSDRTTALQAMGYPVVLMTYGQLVDSDAFRVVMELIMSYLDVPLKDKTSRQQELERRLREEIFIDWAGI
;
A
#
# COMPACT_ATOMS: atom_id res chain seq x y z
N MET A 1 7.27 7.68 22.02
CA MET A 1 7.35 7.46 20.56
C MET A 1 6.23 6.54 20.10
N LEU A 2 5.45 6.95 19.08
CA LEU A 2 4.47 6.08 18.42
C LEU A 2 5.18 4.95 17.67
N CYS A 3 4.63 3.74 17.71
CA CYS A 3 5.14 2.60 16.93
C CYS A 3 3.97 1.70 16.48
N ASP A 4 4.29 0.58 15.84
CA ASP A 4 3.29 -0.43 15.43
C ASP A 4 2.17 0.24 14.60
N ILE A 5 0.92 -0.20 14.76
CA ILE A 5 -0.19 0.26 13.95
C ILE A 5 -0.47 1.77 14.09
N SER A 6 -0.21 2.38 15.25
CA SER A 6 -0.39 3.82 15.41
C SER A 6 0.63 4.62 14.60
N ALA A 7 1.89 4.17 14.51
CA ALA A 7 2.86 4.81 13.63
C ALA A 7 2.53 4.57 12.15
N PHE A 8 2.09 3.35 11.80
CA PHE A 8 1.68 3.03 10.43
C PHE A 8 0.54 3.93 9.95
N ARG A 9 -0.48 4.12 10.78
CA ARG A 9 -1.60 5.04 10.50
C ARG A 9 -1.15 6.50 10.40
N TYR A 10 -0.21 6.93 11.23
CA TYR A 10 0.33 8.29 11.13
C TYR A 10 1.00 8.54 9.77
N HIS A 11 1.81 7.59 9.28
CA HIS A 11 2.50 7.69 7.98
C HIS A 11 1.55 7.74 6.77
N ARG A 12 0.27 7.42 6.96
CA ARG A 12 -0.79 7.54 5.94
C ARG A 12 -1.42 8.93 5.89
N ILE A 13 -1.18 9.80 6.86
CA ILE A 13 -1.88 11.07 6.99
C ILE A 13 -1.24 12.09 6.04
N PRO A 14 -2.02 12.71 5.13
CA PRO A 14 -1.49 13.74 4.24
C PRO A 14 -1.00 14.98 5.02
N PRO A 15 0.09 15.63 4.60
CA PRO A 15 0.63 16.80 5.28
C PRO A 15 -0.37 17.95 5.43
N GLN A 16 -1.22 18.22 4.42
CA GLN A 16 -2.29 19.24 4.54
C GLN A 16 -3.30 18.94 5.65
N VAL A 17 -3.50 17.66 6.00
CA VAL A 17 -4.37 17.26 7.11
C VAL A 17 -3.66 17.55 8.44
N LEU A 18 -2.38 17.19 8.57
CA LEU A 18 -1.60 17.49 9.76
C LEU A 18 -1.49 19.00 10.03
N ALA A 19 -1.31 19.79 8.97
CA ALA A 19 -1.13 21.25 9.07
C ALA A 19 -2.36 22.00 9.63
N ILE A 20 -3.55 21.39 9.59
CA ILE A 20 -4.78 21.98 10.15
C ILE A 20 -5.17 21.38 11.51
N MET A 21 -4.42 20.40 12.01
CA MET A 21 -4.71 19.81 13.32
C MET A 21 -4.41 20.83 14.43
N PRO A 22 -5.22 20.85 15.51
CA PRO A 22 -4.91 21.68 16.67
C PRO A 22 -3.64 21.19 17.36
N ASP A 23 -3.02 22.04 18.17
CA ASP A 23 -1.83 21.68 18.93
C ASP A 23 -2.10 20.51 19.88
N LEU A 24 -1.09 19.65 20.05
CA LEU A 24 -1.17 18.53 20.96
C LEU A 24 -1.22 18.99 22.42
N PRO A 25 -1.99 18.30 23.28
CA PRO A 25 -2.01 18.59 24.71
C PRO A 25 -0.63 18.31 25.33
N ASP A 26 -0.19 19.20 26.23
CA ASP A 26 1.06 19.01 26.96
C ASP A 26 0.98 17.72 27.80
N SER A 27 2.04 16.93 27.72
CA SER A 27 2.23 15.73 28.53
C SER A 27 2.21 15.97 30.03
N ALA A 28 2.65 17.15 30.48
CA ALA A 28 2.64 17.52 31.90
C ALA A 28 1.22 17.71 32.42
N ASP A 29 0.35 18.31 31.61
CA ASP A 29 -1.05 18.59 31.94
C ASP A 29 -1.98 17.41 31.64
N ASP A 30 -1.52 16.43 30.85
CA ASP A 30 -2.25 15.23 30.48
C ASP A 30 -1.46 13.93 30.80
N PRO A 31 -1.15 13.64 32.08
CA PRO A 31 -0.30 12.51 32.47
C PRO A 31 -0.93 11.15 32.13
N ARG A 32 -2.27 11.09 32.07
CA ARG A 32 -3.03 9.89 31.68
C ARG A 32 -3.30 9.81 30.18
N ARG A 33 -2.92 10.85 29.42
CA ARG A 33 -3.15 10.96 27.97
C ARG A 33 -4.63 10.89 27.59
N GLU A 34 -5.52 11.36 28.47
CA GLU A 34 -6.96 11.37 28.25
C GLU A 34 -7.35 12.40 27.20
N HIS A 35 -6.81 13.61 27.28
CA HIS A 35 -7.04 14.65 26.27
C HIS A 35 -6.39 14.27 24.94
N LEU A 36 -5.21 13.65 24.97
CA LEU A 36 -4.56 13.14 23.76
C LEU A 36 -5.46 12.11 23.05
N CYS A 37 -6.10 11.20 23.78
CA CYS A 37 -6.99 10.20 23.17
C CYS A 37 -8.24 10.81 22.53
N GLU A 38 -8.74 11.94 23.05
CA GLU A 38 -9.87 12.67 22.45
C GLU A 38 -9.45 13.64 21.34
N HIS A 39 -8.14 13.87 21.18
CA HIS A 39 -7.61 14.77 20.16
C HIS A 39 -8.05 14.32 18.75
N PRO A 40 -8.44 15.26 17.84
CA PRO A 40 -8.92 14.92 16.50
C PRO A 40 -7.98 14.01 15.70
N LEU A 41 -6.66 14.22 15.80
CA LEU A 41 -5.65 13.34 15.21
C LEU A 41 -5.82 11.88 15.65
N VAL A 42 -6.00 11.64 16.95
CA VAL A 42 -6.13 10.28 17.49
C VAL A 42 -7.49 9.71 17.15
N LYS A 43 -8.56 10.48 17.38
CA LYS A 43 -9.94 10.03 17.18
C LYS A 43 -10.25 9.67 15.72
N HIS A 44 -9.70 10.41 14.77
CA HIS A 44 -10.03 10.23 13.35
C HIS A 44 -9.00 9.43 12.55
N PHE A 45 -7.73 9.39 12.98
CA PHE A 45 -6.66 8.78 12.17
C PHE A 45 -5.89 7.67 12.88
N LEU A 46 -5.43 7.89 14.11
CA LEU A 46 -4.57 6.89 14.78
C LEU A 46 -5.39 5.76 15.44
N GLY A 47 -6.56 6.11 15.96
CA GLY A 47 -7.43 5.24 16.75
C GLY A 47 -6.89 4.97 18.16
N THR A 48 -7.71 4.31 18.96
CA THR A 48 -7.36 3.80 20.29
C THR A 48 -7.52 2.28 20.34
N PRO A 49 -6.64 1.55 21.05
CA PRO A 49 -5.52 2.07 21.84
C PRO A 49 -4.38 2.64 20.98
N LEU A 50 -3.67 3.63 21.52
CA LEU A 50 -2.42 4.12 20.93
C LEU A 50 -1.28 3.15 21.24
N HIS A 51 -0.49 2.81 20.23
CA HIS A 51 0.67 1.95 20.35
C HIS A 51 1.95 2.78 20.45
N VAL A 52 2.65 2.63 21.56
CA VAL A 52 3.89 3.37 21.85
C VAL A 52 5.02 2.43 22.21
N LEU A 53 6.23 2.81 21.80
CA LEU A 53 7.43 2.11 22.22
C LEU A 53 7.88 2.62 23.60
N ALA A 54 8.13 1.70 24.52
CA ALA A 54 8.68 1.99 25.85
C ALA A 54 10.04 1.31 26.02
N GLN A 55 10.96 1.99 26.72
CA GLN A 55 12.21 1.39 27.20
C GLN A 55 12.02 0.92 28.65
N GLY A 56 12.46 -0.31 28.95
CA GLY A 56 12.45 -0.86 30.31
C GLY A 56 11.08 -1.39 30.77
N SER A 57 10.93 -1.54 32.10
CA SER A 57 9.72 -2.07 32.72
C SER A 57 8.56 -1.10 32.61
N CYS A 58 7.50 -1.52 31.94
CA CYS A 58 6.27 -0.76 31.82
C CYS A 58 5.34 -1.02 33.03
N GLY A 59 4.68 0.03 33.52
CA GLY A 59 3.60 -0.06 34.51
C GLY A 59 2.35 -0.79 33.98
N ARG A 60 1.26 -0.78 34.76
CA ARG A 60 0.03 -1.54 34.47
C ARG A 60 -0.49 -1.29 33.04
N LYS A 61 -0.99 -2.36 32.40
CA LYS A 61 -1.70 -2.28 31.11
C LYS A 61 -2.92 -1.34 31.28
N GLY A 62 -3.03 -0.33 30.43
CA GLY A 62 -4.21 0.52 30.34
C GLY A 62 -4.90 0.31 29.00
N ASP A 63 -6.21 0.49 28.96
CA ASP A 63 -7.03 0.18 27.78
C ASP A 63 -6.84 1.17 26.62
N ARG A 64 -6.29 2.36 26.90
CA ARG A 64 -6.09 3.44 25.91
C ARG A 64 -4.71 3.47 25.27
N ILE A 65 -3.69 2.89 25.94
CA ILE A 65 -2.31 2.91 25.46
C ILE A 65 -1.67 1.54 25.63
N VAL A 66 -1.33 0.92 24.51
CA VAL A 66 -0.54 -0.30 24.44
C VAL A 66 0.93 0.07 24.38
N ARG A 67 1.71 -0.42 25.35
CA ARG A 67 3.15 -0.18 25.43
C ARG A 67 3.91 -1.41 24.95
N HIS A 68 4.70 -1.21 23.90
CA HIS A 68 5.59 -2.22 23.34
C HIS A 68 6.98 -2.03 23.92
N VAL A 69 7.43 -3.02 24.68
CA VAL A 69 8.76 -2.98 25.30
C VAL A 69 9.82 -3.35 24.26
N TRP A 70 10.79 -2.47 24.06
CA TRP A 70 12.00 -2.73 23.29
C TRP A 70 13.21 -2.78 24.20
N ASN A 71 13.83 -3.96 24.31
CA ASN A 71 15.03 -4.17 25.10
C ASN A 71 16.25 -4.18 24.18
N GLY A 72 17.26 -3.37 24.51
CA GLY A 72 18.49 -3.24 23.74
C GLY A 72 18.54 -1.98 22.88
N GLU A 73 19.62 -1.88 22.11
CA GLU A 73 19.84 -0.77 21.20
C GLU A 73 18.82 -0.81 20.06
N ARG A 74 18.37 0.38 19.62
CA ARG A 74 17.45 0.49 18.49
C ARG A 74 18.27 0.62 17.21
N PRO A 75 17.75 0.15 16.06
CA PRO A 75 18.34 0.45 14.77
C PRO A 75 18.57 1.97 14.62
N PHE A 76 19.72 2.36 14.07
CA PHE A 76 20.00 3.76 13.78
C PHE A 76 18.90 4.36 12.89
N GLY A 77 18.48 5.60 13.18
CA GLY A 77 17.39 6.25 12.42
C GLY A 77 16.01 5.66 12.66
N SER A 78 15.80 4.90 13.74
CA SER A 78 14.48 4.31 14.07
C SER A 78 13.41 5.33 14.48
N VAL A 79 13.80 6.59 14.74
CA VAL A 79 12.93 7.65 15.27
C VAL A 79 12.92 8.81 14.30
N TRP A 80 11.73 9.26 13.94
CA TRP A 80 11.46 10.51 13.25
C TRP A 80 10.77 11.47 14.20
N GLN A 81 11.33 12.66 14.34
CA GLN A 81 10.69 13.75 15.06
C GLN A 81 9.81 14.50 14.08
N THR A 82 8.53 14.68 14.41
CA THR A 82 7.61 15.41 13.55
C THR A 82 7.52 16.87 13.97
N GLU A 83 7.26 17.74 13.00
CA GLU A 83 6.97 19.16 13.26
C GLU A 83 5.72 19.34 14.14
N PHE A 84 4.86 18.32 14.18
CA PHE A 84 3.68 18.25 15.05
C PHE A 84 3.99 17.83 16.50
N GLY A 85 5.28 17.73 16.88
CA GLY A 85 5.70 17.46 18.26
C GLY A 85 5.59 16.00 18.70
N LEU A 86 5.56 15.04 17.76
CA LEU A 86 5.54 13.61 18.07
C LEU A 86 6.84 12.93 17.64
N ASP A 87 7.37 12.09 18.52
CA ASP A 87 8.35 11.08 18.11
C ASP A 87 7.62 9.88 17.52
N ILE A 88 7.98 9.47 16.31
CA ILE A 88 7.34 8.37 15.58
C ILE A 88 8.40 7.39 15.09
N ALA A 89 8.09 6.09 15.10
CA ALA A 89 8.93 5.10 14.45
C ALA A 89 9.10 5.45 12.96
N SER A 90 10.34 5.43 12.45
CA SER A 90 10.58 5.61 11.01
C SER A 90 9.82 4.55 10.19
N PRO A 91 9.55 4.75 8.90
CA PRO A 91 8.75 3.80 8.10
C PRO A 91 9.25 2.34 8.18
N LEU A 92 10.56 2.12 8.03
CA LEU A 92 11.18 0.79 8.18
C LEU A 92 11.02 0.19 9.58
N PHE A 93 11.18 1.01 10.62
CA PHE A 93 11.04 0.56 12.00
C PHE A 93 9.58 0.32 12.39
N THR A 94 8.65 1.11 11.84
CA THR A 94 7.20 0.90 11.93
C THR A 94 6.86 -0.49 11.41
N LEU A 95 7.27 -0.84 10.19
CA LEU A 95 7.05 -2.17 9.61
C LEU A 95 7.67 -3.30 10.46
N LEU A 96 8.85 -3.09 11.05
CA LEU A 96 9.47 -4.08 11.93
C LEU A 96 8.64 -4.32 13.20
N THR A 97 8.18 -3.25 13.86
CA THR A 97 7.36 -3.36 15.06
C THR A 97 5.98 -3.97 14.75
N LEU A 98 5.39 -3.59 13.62
CA LEU A 98 4.12 -4.13 13.10
C LEU A 98 4.23 -5.63 12.77
N ALA A 99 5.41 -6.12 12.38
CA ALA A 99 5.61 -7.51 11.98
C ALA A 99 5.29 -8.56 13.08
N SER A 100 5.13 -8.12 14.33
CA SER A 100 4.71 -8.95 15.47
C SER A 100 3.23 -8.86 15.82
N SER A 101 2.49 -7.90 15.25
CA SER A 101 1.09 -7.61 15.57
C SER A 101 0.12 -7.93 14.43
N VAL A 102 0.60 -8.10 13.19
CA VAL A 102 -0.23 -8.42 12.01
C VAL A 102 0.17 -9.74 11.33
N SER A 103 -0.72 -10.29 10.51
CA SER A 103 -0.44 -11.44 9.63
C SER A 103 0.67 -11.09 8.63
N ASN A 104 1.33 -12.10 8.04
CA ASN A 104 2.39 -11.83 7.09
C ASN A 104 1.85 -11.19 5.80
N GLU A 105 0.62 -11.54 5.44
CA GLU A 105 -0.12 -11.02 4.30
C GLU A 105 -0.42 -9.53 4.48
N ARG A 106 -0.93 -9.13 5.66
CA ARG A 106 -1.11 -7.70 5.99
C ARG A 106 0.21 -6.95 6.06
N LEU A 107 1.27 -7.58 6.57
CA LEU A 107 2.60 -6.96 6.56
C LEU A 107 3.10 -6.70 5.13
N ILE A 108 2.86 -7.61 4.19
CA ILE A 108 3.17 -7.41 2.77
C ILE A 108 2.38 -6.21 2.22
N MET A 109 1.09 -6.11 2.52
CA MET A 109 0.26 -4.96 2.13
C MET A 109 0.82 -3.64 2.66
N CYS A 110 1.21 -3.61 3.94
CA CYS A 110 1.83 -2.43 4.56
C CYS A 110 3.17 -2.07 3.91
N MET A 111 3.99 -3.07 3.56
CA MET A 111 5.26 -2.86 2.86
C MET A 111 5.05 -2.28 1.46
N TYR A 112 4.09 -2.82 0.70
CA TYR A 112 3.73 -2.28 -0.61
C TYR A 112 3.24 -0.85 -0.52
N GLU A 113 2.42 -0.52 0.48
CA GLU A 113 1.98 0.86 0.66
C GLU A 113 3.18 1.75 0.95
N MET A 114 4.01 1.44 1.95
CA MET A 114 5.19 2.25 2.30
C MET A 114 6.21 2.44 1.16
N CYS A 115 6.41 1.40 0.33
CA CYS A 115 7.29 1.48 -0.85
C CYS A 115 6.57 1.99 -2.11
N GLY A 116 5.25 2.08 -2.06
CA GLY A 116 4.39 2.46 -3.16
C GLY A 116 4.22 3.97 -3.25
N THR A 117 3.53 4.42 -4.30
CA THR A 117 3.23 5.83 -4.55
C THR A 117 1.83 6.23 -4.08
N PHE A 118 1.31 5.53 -3.07
CA PHE A 118 -0.03 5.77 -2.55
C PHE A 118 -0.12 5.64 -1.03
N ALA A 119 -1.19 6.18 -0.48
CA ALA A 119 -1.65 5.91 0.87
C ALA A 119 -3.19 5.84 0.87
N VAL A 120 -3.75 5.06 1.79
CA VAL A 120 -5.20 5.06 2.03
C VAL A 120 -5.48 5.80 3.33
N CYS A 121 -6.12 6.97 3.22
CA CYS A 121 -6.45 7.83 4.34
C CYS A 121 -7.89 8.34 4.21
N LYS A 122 -8.76 7.80 5.07
CA LYS A 122 -10.16 8.20 5.15
C LYS A 122 -10.28 9.53 5.87
N ILE A 123 -10.81 10.54 5.17
CA ILE A 123 -11.01 11.88 5.74
C ILE A 123 -12.40 11.95 6.40
N ALA A 124 -12.43 12.12 7.72
CA ALA A 124 -13.68 12.35 8.45
C ALA A 124 -14.35 13.65 7.98
N SER A 125 -15.69 13.68 7.93
CA SER A 125 -16.46 14.83 7.43
C SER A 125 -16.10 16.15 8.13
N GLN A 126 -15.86 16.11 9.44
CA GLN A 126 -15.46 17.28 10.23
C GLN A 126 -14.08 17.82 9.79
N VAL A 127 -13.13 16.91 9.53
CA VAL A 127 -11.79 17.27 9.06
C VAL A 127 -11.86 17.79 7.62
N LYS A 128 -12.71 17.20 6.78
CA LYS A 128 -12.96 17.70 5.42
C LYS A 128 -13.48 19.14 5.44
N SER A 129 -14.45 19.46 6.29
CA SER A 129 -14.94 20.84 6.43
C SER A 129 -13.83 21.80 6.88
N ALA A 130 -12.95 21.38 7.79
CA ALA A 130 -11.80 22.19 8.20
C ALA A 130 -10.77 22.38 7.07
N LEU A 131 -10.53 21.35 6.24
CA LEU A 131 -9.69 21.44 5.05
C LEU A 131 -10.26 22.41 4.02
N GLU A 132 -11.57 22.35 3.76
CA GLU A 132 -12.28 23.26 2.86
C GLU A 132 -12.24 24.71 3.37
N GLN A 133 -12.34 24.92 4.69
CA GLN A 133 -12.17 26.25 5.28
C GLN A 133 -10.74 26.79 5.12
N ALA A 134 -9.73 25.92 5.29
CA ALA A 134 -8.32 26.33 5.20
C ALA A 134 -7.83 26.53 3.77
N TYR A 135 -8.30 25.72 2.81
CA TYR A 135 -7.73 25.63 1.46
C TYR A 135 -8.74 25.80 0.32
N GLY A 136 -10.04 25.93 0.61
CA GLY A 136 -11.12 25.95 -0.39
C GLY A 136 -11.24 24.62 -1.14
N ASP A 137 -11.75 24.68 -2.38
CA ASP A 137 -11.97 23.50 -3.25
C ASP A 137 -10.67 22.78 -3.66
N ARG A 138 -9.51 23.38 -3.37
CA ARG A 138 -8.17 22.88 -3.71
C ARG A 138 -7.48 22.13 -2.56
N TRP A 139 -8.23 21.74 -1.53
CA TRP A 139 -7.65 21.01 -0.39
C TRP A 139 -7.06 19.64 -0.78
N GLY A 140 -7.57 19.04 -1.86
CA GLY A 140 -7.09 17.76 -2.41
C GLY A 140 -5.99 17.90 -3.47
N ASP A 141 -5.62 19.12 -3.86
CA ASP A 141 -4.59 19.35 -4.88
C ASP A 141 -3.20 19.01 -4.35
N ALA A 142 -2.27 18.75 -5.27
CA ALA A 142 -0.90 18.32 -4.95
C ALA A 142 -0.17 19.29 -4.01
N ARG A 143 0.21 18.80 -2.81
CA ARG A 143 1.02 19.53 -1.82
C ARG A 143 2.05 18.58 -1.20
N LEU A 144 3.32 18.96 -1.25
CA LEU A 144 4.44 18.12 -0.79
C LEU A 144 4.40 16.70 -1.42
N GLY A 145 3.96 16.62 -2.68
CA GLY A 145 3.79 15.36 -3.41
C GLY A 145 2.51 14.59 -3.11
N TRP A 146 1.67 15.05 -2.17
CA TRP A 146 0.40 14.41 -1.83
C TRP A 146 -0.77 14.99 -2.61
N GLU A 147 -1.54 14.14 -3.28
CA GLU A 147 -2.72 14.52 -4.08
C GLU A 147 -3.89 13.56 -3.77
N ASN A 148 -5.09 14.08 -3.55
CA ASN A 148 -6.27 13.25 -3.35
C ASN A 148 -6.76 12.71 -4.70
N VAL A 149 -6.97 11.41 -4.78
CA VAL A 149 -7.57 10.79 -5.96
C VAL A 149 -9.06 11.04 -5.93
N LYS A 150 -9.59 11.62 -7.02
CA LYS A 150 -11.02 11.83 -7.23
C LYS A 150 -11.62 10.67 -8.00
N ASP A 151 -12.90 10.38 -7.74
CA ASP A 151 -13.66 9.41 -8.51
C ASP A 151 -14.06 9.96 -9.89
N ALA A 152 -14.75 9.13 -10.68
CA ALA A 152 -15.26 9.49 -12.00
C ALA A 152 -16.21 10.71 -11.99
N SER A 153 -16.85 10.98 -10.86
CA SER A 153 -17.76 12.11 -10.65
C SER A 153 -17.03 13.35 -10.09
N GLY A 154 -15.72 13.28 -9.87
CA GLY A 154 -14.91 14.34 -9.29
C GLY A 154 -14.96 14.40 -7.75
N ASN A 155 -15.59 13.44 -7.08
CA ASN A 155 -15.64 13.42 -5.62
C ASN A 155 -14.33 12.89 -5.03
N PRO A 156 -13.85 13.43 -3.91
CA PRO A 156 -12.67 12.93 -3.22
C PRO A 156 -12.88 11.49 -2.74
N THR A 157 -11.83 10.68 -2.83
CA THR A 157 -11.81 9.30 -2.31
C THR A 157 -10.86 9.18 -1.11
N ASP A 158 -10.80 7.99 -0.51
CA ASP A 158 -9.84 7.69 0.55
C ASP A 158 -8.42 7.41 0.01
N LEU A 159 -8.24 7.36 -1.32
CA LEU A 159 -6.95 7.11 -1.96
C LEU A 159 -6.20 8.42 -2.19
N TRP A 160 -4.93 8.42 -1.82
CA TRP A 160 -4.01 9.53 -2.02
C TRP A 160 -2.80 9.05 -2.81
N LYS A 161 -2.34 9.86 -3.76
CA LYS A 161 -1.01 9.69 -4.36
C LYS A 161 0.02 10.35 -3.46
N ARG A 162 1.20 9.76 -3.33
CA ARG A 162 2.36 10.34 -2.63
C ARG A 162 3.69 9.74 -3.11
N PRO A 163 4.85 10.37 -2.87
CA PRO A 163 6.15 9.72 -3.06
C PRO A 163 6.32 8.49 -2.16
N PRO A 164 7.16 7.49 -2.51
CA PRO A 164 7.48 6.38 -1.62
C PRO A 164 8.10 6.88 -0.30
N LEU A 165 7.75 6.23 0.81
CA LEU A 165 8.35 6.49 2.13
C LEU A 165 9.60 5.65 2.38
N ILE A 166 9.75 4.57 1.60
CA ILE A 166 10.86 3.61 1.66
C ILE A 166 11.23 3.26 0.22
N GLU A 167 12.48 3.42 -0.15
CA GLU A 167 12.97 2.91 -1.43
C GLU A 167 13.13 1.38 -1.37
N LEU A 168 12.93 0.70 -2.51
CA LEU A 168 13.04 -0.77 -2.55
C LEU A 168 14.43 -1.27 -2.14
N SER A 169 15.49 -0.51 -2.44
CA SER A 169 16.85 -0.79 -1.99
C SER A 169 16.97 -0.68 -0.47
N GLU A 170 16.38 0.34 0.14
CA GLU A 170 16.39 0.52 1.60
C GLU A 170 15.67 -0.63 2.31
N LEU A 171 14.53 -1.07 1.76
CA LEU A 171 13.81 -2.24 2.28
C LEU A 171 14.69 -3.49 2.26
N ALA A 172 15.40 -3.73 1.16
CA ALA A 172 16.29 -4.87 0.99
C ALA A 172 17.49 -4.81 1.94
N GLU A 173 18.17 -3.66 2.05
CA GLU A 173 19.29 -3.47 2.96
C GLU A 173 18.88 -3.63 4.44
N TYR A 174 17.67 -3.19 4.79
CA TYR A 174 17.21 -3.23 6.17
C TYR A 174 17.04 -4.66 6.69
N VAL A 175 16.74 -5.63 5.81
CA VAL A 175 16.64 -7.06 6.16
C VAL A 175 17.90 -7.57 6.86
N ASP A 176 19.08 -7.12 6.45
CA ASP A 176 20.34 -7.55 7.05
C ASP A 176 20.64 -6.84 8.37
N LYS A 177 20.24 -5.57 8.49
CA LYS A 177 20.44 -4.74 9.69
C LYS A 177 19.62 -5.22 10.89
N ILE A 178 18.51 -5.91 10.66
CA ILE A 178 17.56 -6.32 11.72
C ILE A 178 17.70 -7.77 12.16
N ARG A 179 18.71 -8.50 11.69
CA ARG A 179 18.88 -9.92 12.02
C ARG A 179 18.94 -10.13 13.55
N GLY A 180 18.15 -11.08 14.04
CA GLY A 180 18.05 -11.38 15.48
C GLY A 180 17.05 -10.51 16.25
N LEU A 181 16.54 -9.43 15.67
CA LEU A 181 15.51 -8.60 16.32
C LEU A 181 14.14 -9.27 16.27
N ARG A 182 13.29 -8.90 17.24
CA ARG A 182 11.89 -9.32 17.26
C ARG A 182 11.18 -8.83 15.99
N GLY A 183 10.40 -9.70 15.36
CA GLY A 183 9.71 -9.40 14.10
C GLY A 183 10.55 -9.61 12.84
N ALA A 184 11.88 -9.71 12.95
CA ALA A 184 12.78 -9.75 11.80
C ALA A 184 12.47 -10.90 10.82
N LYS A 185 12.19 -12.11 11.32
CA LYS A 185 11.83 -13.25 10.45
C LYS A 185 10.57 -13.00 9.63
N SER A 186 9.54 -12.40 10.24
CA SER A 186 8.28 -12.07 9.55
C SER A 186 8.50 -10.95 8.54
N PHE A 187 9.23 -9.90 8.93
CA PHE A 187 9.66 -8.81 8.06
C PHE A 187 10.40 -9.34 6.83
N THR A 188 11.47 -10.13 7.01
CA THR A 188 12.26 -10.68 5.90
C THR A 188 11.41 -11.52 4.95
N ARG A 189 10.47 -12.31 5.47
CA ARG A 189 9.56 -13.10 4.62
C ARG A 189 8.61 -12.23 3.81
N ALA A 190 8.08 -11.16 4.41
CA ALA A 190 7.20 -10.21 3.73
C ALA A 190 7.95 -9.38 2.68
N ALA A 191 9.14 -8.88 3.01
CA ALA A 191 9.95 -8.05 2.10
C ALA A 191 10.30 -8.80 0.79
N LYS A 192 10.54 -10.11 0.85
CA LYS A 192 10.77 -10.97 -0.33
C LYS A 192 9.57 -11.06 -1.29
N CYS A 193 8.40 -10.59 -0.88
CA CYS A 193 7.17 -10.61 -1.67
C CYS A 193 6.86 -9.27 -2.33
N VAL A 194 7.65 -8.22 -2.04
CA VAL A 194 7.53 -6.92 -2.70
C VAL A 194 8.27 -6.98 -4.02
N THR A 195 7.54 -6.87 -5.14
CA THR A 195 8.05 -7.06 -6.51
C THR A 195 8.20 -5.78 -7.30
N GLY A 196 7.99 -4.63 -6.66
CA GLY A 196 8.18 -3.30 -7.23
C GLY A 196 7.31 -2.27 -6.51
N VAL A 197 7.14 -1.11 -7.15
CA VAL A 197 6.29 -0.02 -6.65
C VAL A 197 4.85 -0.28 -7.09
N ALA A 198 3.89 -0.11 -6.19
CA ALA A 198 2.47 -0.11 -6.52
C ALA A 198 1.88 1.29 -6.33
N ALA A 199 0.86 1.64 -7.10
CA ALA A 199 0.17 2.93 -7.03
C ALA A 199 -1.25 2.83 -6.45
N SER A 200 -1.72 1.63 -6.11
CA SER A 200 -3.04 1.43 -5.52
C SER A 200 -3.18 0.11 -4.73
N PRO A 201 -4.17 0.02 -3.81
CA PRO A 201 -4.54 -1.24 -3.18
C PRO A 201 -4.83 -2.38 -4.17
N LEU A 202 -5.46 -2.06 -5.31
CA LEU A 202 -5.85 -3.03 -6.32
C LEU A 202 -4.62 -3.72 -6.93
N GLU A 203 -3.57 -2.96 -7.24
CA GLU A 203 -2.30 -3.50 -7.75
C GLU A 203 -1.64 -4.42 -6.72
N VAL A 204 -1.66 -4.05 -5.44
CA VAL A 204 -1.09 -4.89 -4.38
C VAL A 204 -1.86 -6.21 -4.25
N GLN A 205 -3.19 -6.15 -4.23
CA GLN A 205 -4.04 -7.33 -4.18
C GLN A 205 -3.80 -8.26 -5.38
N ALA A 206 -3.72 -7.69 -6.59
CA ALA A 206 -3.41 -8.43 -7.80
C ALA A 206 -2.02 -9.07 -7.75
N SER A 207 -1.00 -8.31 -7.33
CA SER A 207 0.38 -8.80 -7.17
C SER A 207 0.47 -9.93 -6.17
N MET A 208 -0.28 -9.86 -5.07
CA MET A 208 -0.32 -10.93 -4.07
C MET A 208 -1.01 -12.19 -4.61
N LEU A 209 -2.13 -12.06 -5.32
CA LEU A 209 -2.81 -13.22 -5.93
C LEU A 209 -2.00 -13.86 -7.05
N PHE A 210 -1.35 -13.08 -7.91
CA PHE A 210 -0.52 -13.62 -8.98
C PHE A 210 0.81 -14.18 -8.47
N GLY A 211 1.49 -13.45 -7.59
CA GLY A 211 2.90 -13.70 -7.25
C GLY A 211 3.14 -14.60 -6.04
N LEU A 212 2.26 -14.58 -5.04
CA LEU A 212 2.44 -15.47 -3.88
C LEU A 212 2.32 -16.93 -4.31
N SER A 213 3.10 -17.81 -3.67
CA SER A 213 3.04 -19.23 -4.01
C SER A 213 1.65 -19.83 -3.72
N ARG A 214 1.32 -20.93 -4.39
CA ARG A 214 0.08 -21.69 -4.12
C ARG A 214 -0.02 -22.22 -2.69
N LEU A 215 1.10 -22.34 -1.97
CA LEU A 215 1.12 -22.68 -0.54
C LEU A 215 0.81 -21.48 0.38
N ARG A 216 0.66 -20.30 -0.21
CA ARG A 216 0.24 -19.05 0.43
C ARG A 216 -1.04 -18.48 -0.18
N GLY A 217 -1.70 -19.24 -1.05
CA GLY A 217 -2.98 -18.88 -1.66
C GLY A 217 -2.92 -18.12 -2.99
N GLY A 218 -1.72 -17.78 -3.51
CA GLY A 218 -1.58 -17.16 -4.83
C GLY A 218 -1.31 -18.17 -5.95
N GLU A 219 -0.91 -17.69 -7.12
CA GLU A 219 -0.63 -18.49 -8.32
C GLU A 219 0.84 -18.89 -8.49
N GLY A 220 1.76 -18.16 -7.85
CA GLY A 220 3.20 -18.37 -7.92
C GLY A 220 3.82 -18.00 -9.27
N LEU A 221 3.23 -17.01 -9.96
CA LEU A 221 3.78 -16.43 -11.18
C LEU A 221 4.97 -15.53 -10.88
N ARG A 222 5.90 -15.44 -11.83
CA ARG A 222 6.97 -14.43 -11.78
C ARG A 222 6.39 -13.11 -12.23
N LEU A 223 6.55 -12.07 -11.41
CA LEU A 223 6.02 -10.75 -11.73
C LEU A 223 6.93 -9.62 -11.28
N THR A 224 6.76 -8.46 -11.91
CA THR A 224 7.44 -7.21 -11.54
C THR A 224 6.42 -6.08 -11.61
N ASN A 225 6.37 -5.24 -10.58
CA ASN A 225 5.48 -4.07 -10.57
C ASN A 225 6.16 -2.85 -11.16
N ASN A 226 5.36 -1.97 -11.78
CA ASN A 226 5.78 -0.66 -12.25
C ASN A 226 7.01 -0.72 -13.19
N VAL A 227 6.97 -1.62 -14.18
CA VAL A 227 8.09 -1.79 -15.13
C VAL A 227 8.10 -0.66 -16.16
N GLU A 228 9.29 -0.07 -16.41
CA GLU A 228 9.46 0.91 -17.49
C GLU A 228 9.44 0.21 -18.85
N ILE A 229 8.49 0.60 -19.69
CA ILE A 229 8.41 0.20 -21.10
C ILE A 229 8.79 1.41 -21.95
N ARG A 230 9.89 1.28 -22.70
CA ARG A 230 10.32 2.31 -23.66
C ARG A 230 9.55 2.15 -24.97
N MET A 231 8.83 3.18 -25.38
CA MET A 231 7.94 3.11 -26.53
C MET A 231 8.72 3.06 -27.85
N THR A 232 8.31 2.17 -28.76
CA THR A 232 8.82 2.17 -30.13
C THR A 232 8.36 3.43 -30.89
N ARG A 233 8.91 3.68 -32.08
CA ARG A 233 8.45 4.80 -32.92
C ARG A 233 6.95 4.73 -33.20
N SER A 234 6.42 3.55 -33.56
CA SER A 234 4.99 3.38 -33.86
C SER A 234 4.12 3.57 -32.62
N ALA A 235 4.53 3.03 -31.47
CA ALA A 235 3.81 3.22 -30.22
C ALA A 235 3.76 4.69 -29.78
N ARG A 236 4.86 5.45 -29.99
CA ARG A 236 4.92 6.90 -29.74
C ARG A 236 3.92 7.70 -30.58
N LEU A 237 3.69 7.30 -31.83
CA LEU A 237 2.71 7.95 -32.70
C LEU A 237 1.26 7.76 -32.20
N ILE A 238 1.01 6.68 -31.44
CA ILE A 238 -0.30 6.36 -30.87
C ILE A 238 -0.46 7.04 -29.51
N SER A 239 0.47 6.79 -28.59
CA SER A 239 0.35 7.23 -27.19
C SER A 239 0.81 8.66 -26.93
N GLY A 240 1.66 9.22 -27.80
CA GLY A 240 2.33 10.51 -27.59
C GLY A 240 3.44 10.50 -26.53
N LEU A 241 3.81 9.33 -25.97
CA LEU A 241 4.75 9.21 -24.85
C LEU A 241 5.99 8.41 -25.25
N ASP A 242 7.19 8.84 -24.82
CA ASP A 242 8.43 8.09 -25.03
C ASP A 242 8.57 6.86 -24.13
N ARG A 243 7.93 6.90 -22.95
CA ARG A 243 8.02 5.85 -21.92
C ARG A 243 6.70 5.71 -21.22
N ARG A 244 6.43 4.50 -20.71
CA ARG A 244 5.29 4.21 -19.85
C ARG A 244 5.71 3.26 -18.75
N TYR A 245 4.98 3.28 -17.65
CA TYR A 245 5.06 2.27 -16.61
C TYR A 245 3.81 1.39 -16.67
N ALA A 246 4.02 0.07 -16.68
CA ALA A 246 2.92 -0.89 -16.58
C ALA A 246 2.80 -1.42 -15.15
N ASP A 247 1.57 -1.55 -14.67
CA ASP A 247 1.30 -1.86 -13.27
C ASP A 247 1.92 -3.20 -12.86
N ILE A 248 1.70 -4.25 -13.67
CA ILE A 248 2.23 -5.60 -13.44
C ILE A 248 2.68 -6.19 -14.78
N LEU A 249 3.93 -6.63 -14.83
CA LEU A 249 4.46 -7.51 -15.88
C LEU A 249 4.55 -8.93 -15.33
N LEU A 250 3.82 -9.85 -15.94
CA LEU A 250 3.89 -11.29 -15.68
C LEU A 250 4.80 -11.93 -16.71
N ALA A 251 5.61 -12.89 -16.27
CA ALA A 251 6.47 -13.67 -17.15
C ALA A 251 6.36 -15.16 -16.83
N ASN A 252 6.55 -15.99 -17.85
CA ASN A 252 6.80 -17.41 -17.63
C ASN A 252 8.19 -17.63 -17.00
N LYS A 253 8.50 -18.89 -16.64
CA LYS A 253 9.69 -19.20 -15.82
C LYS A 253 11.01 -18.82 -16.50
N ASP A 254 11.11 -19.00 -17.81
CA ASP A 254 12.32 -18.67 -18.57
C ASP A 254 12.34 -17.22 -19.09
N GLY A 255 11.23 -16.48 -18.98
CA GLY A 255 11.11 -15.11 -19.44
C GLY A 255 10.92 -14.96 -20.95
N SER A 256 10.62 -16.05 -21.66
CA SER A 256 10.38 -16.03 -23.11
C SER A 256 9.00 -15.47 -23.49
N ARG A 257 8.04 -15.50 -22.56
CA ARG A 257 6.68 -14.96 -22.74
C ARG A 257 6.32 -14.03 -21.62
N GLU A 258 5.67 -12.93 -21.99
CA GLU A 258 5.31 -11.82 -21.12
C GLU A 258 3.86 -11.41 -21.35
N CYS A 259 3.19 -10.99 -20.29
CA CYS A 259 1.83 -10.44 -20.31
C CYS A 259 1.75 -9.25 -19.35
N LEU A 260 1.21 -8.13 -19.82
CA LEU A 260 0.95 -6.96 -18.99
C LEU A 260 -0.44 -7.06 -18.38
N VAL A 261 -0.56 -6.68 -17.12
CA VAL A 261 -1.85 -6.49 -16.44
C VAL A 261 -1.94 -5.04 -15.99
N GLU A 262 -2.98 -4.34 -16.44
CA GLU A 262 -3.28 -2.95 -16.06
C GLU A 262 -4.51 -2.95 -15.14
N CYS A 263 -4.33 -2.44 -13.93
CA CYS A 263 -5.32 -2.42 -12.86
C CYS A 263 -6.25 -1.22 -13.00
N GLN A 264 -7.52 -1.47 -13.28
CA GLN A 264 -8.54 -0.44 -13.43
C GLN A 264 -9.26 -0.19 -12.10
N GLY A 265 -8.81 0.82 -11.36
CA GLY A 265 -9.48 1.31 -10.17
C GLY A 265 -10.84 1.94 -10.49
N LYS A 266 -11.84 1.75 -9.61
CA LYS A 266 -13.19 2.35 -9.77
C LYS A 266 -13.19 3.88 -9.90
N ALA A 267 -12.15 4.54 -9.41
CA ALA A 267 -12.05 5.99 -9.35
C ALA A 267 -11.72 6.69 -10.69
N ILE A 268 -11.30 5.98 -11.76
CA ILE A 268 -10.61 6.63 -12.90
C ILE A 268 -11.46 6.75 -14.19
N HIS A 269 -12.74 6.38 -14.20
CA HIS A 269 -13.53 6.39 -15.45
C HIS A 269 -14.48 7.60 -15.59
N GLY A 270 -13.93 8.83 -15.63
CA GLY A 270 -14.74 10.06 -15.62
C GLY A 270 -14.97 10.77 -16.96
N SER A 271 -14.00 10.82 -17.89
CA SER A 271 -14.12 11.66 -19.09
C SER A 271 -13.92 10.90 -20.41
N ILE A 272 -14.46 11.46 -21.49
CA ILE A 272 -14.27 10.91 -22.86
C ILE A 272 -12.78 10.93 -23.23
N GLU A 273 -12.07 11.99 -22.87
CA GLU A 273 -10.62 12.12 -23.09
C GLU A 273 -9.80 11.10 -22.28
N SER A 274 -10.20 10.78 -21.04
CA SER A 274 -9.51 9.74 -20.25
C SER A 274 -9.71 8.35 -20.85
N LYS A 275 -10.90 8.06 -21.39
CA LYS A 275 -11.20 6.80 -22.08
C LYS A 275 -10.46 6.64 -23.40
N ILE A 276 -10.34 7.71 -24.19
CA ILE A 276 -9.55 7.72 -25.43
C ILE A 276 -8.06 7.51 -25.09
N SER A 277 -7.55 8.23 -24.09
CA SER A 277 -6.17 8.06 -23.63
C SER A 277 -5.89 6.63 -23.16
N ASP A 278 -6.80 5.98 -22.43
CA ASP A 278 -6.65 4.59 -21.98
C ASP A 278 -6.71 3.56 -23.13
N SER A 279 -7.52 3.83 -24.15
CA SER A 279 -7.56 3.03 -25.37
C SER A 279 -6.24 3.11 -26.13
N ASP A 280 -5.77 4.32 -26.46
CA ASP A 280 -4.52 4.55 -27.21
C ASP A 280 -3.31 3.97 -26.48
N ARG A 281 -3.32 4.11 -25.15
CA ARG A 281 -2.38 3.49 -24.22
C ARG A 281 -2.29 1.97 -24.41
N THR A 282 -3.43 1.29 -24.44
CA THR A 282 -3.49 -0.17 -24.60
C THR A 282 -3.05 -0.57 -26.01
N THR A 283 -3.53 0.14 -27.03
CA THR A 283 -3.16 -0.10 -28.44
C THR A 283 -1.67 0.08 -28.68
N ALA A 284 -1.02 1.07 -28.05
CA ALA A 284 0.42 1.30 -28.18
C ALA A 284 1.25 0.11 -27.63
N LEU A 285 0.85 -0.45 -26.49
CA LEU A 285 1.51 -1.64 -25.92
C LEU A 285 1.30 -2.88 -26.78
N GLN A 286 0.08 -3.08 -27.29
CA GLN A 286 -0.23 -4.17 -28.21
C GLN A 286 0.53 -4.06 -29.54
N ALA A 287 0.71 -2.85 -30.06
CA ALA A 287 1.52 -2.61 -31.26
C ALA A 287 3.00 -2.94 -31.06
N MET A 288 3.48 -2.99 -29.80
CA MET A 288 4.81 -3.47 -29.45
C MET A 288 4.87 -4.99 -29.24
N GLY A 289 3.74 -5.69 -29.36
CA GLY A 289 3.65 -7.14 -29.22
C GLY A 289 3.32 -7.62 -27.80
N TYR A 290 3.04 -6.72 -26.86
CA TYR A 290 2.61 -7.11 -25.51
C TYR A 290 1.14 -7.50 -25.50
N PRO A 291 0.79 -8.72 -25.02
CA PRO A 291 -0.55 -8.98 -24.53
C PRO A 291 -0.85 -8.10 -23.32
N VAL A 292 -2.02 -7.47 -23.30
CA VAL A 292 -2.46 -6.59 -22.21
C VAL A 292 -3.81 -7.07 -21.70
N VAL A 293 -3.88 -7.35 -20.40
CA VAL A 293 -5.10 -7.73 -19.68
C VAL A 293 -5.52 -6.57 -18.79
N LEU A 294 -6.73 -6.05 -18.98
CA LEU A 294 -7.32 -5.07 -18.09
C LEU A 294 -7.97 -5.80 -16.92
N MET A 295 -7.57 -5.46 -15.69
CA MET A 295 -8.05 -6.10 -14.47
C MET A 295 -8.82 -5.12 -13.61
N THR A 296 -10.11 -5.37 -13.40
CA THR A 296 -10.95 -4.59 -12.47
C THR A 296 -10.99 -5.21 -11.08
N TYR A 297 -11.34 -4.42 -10.06
CA TYR A 297 -11.58 -4.94 -8.70
C TYR A 297 -12.63 -6.06 -8.66
N GLY A 298 -13.71 -5.94 -9.46
CA GLY A 298 -14.78 -6.94 -9.50
C GLY A 298 -14.30 -8.30 -10.00
N GLN A 299 -13.52 -8.31 -11.08
CA GLN A 299 -12.92 -9.54 -11.62
C GLN A 299 -11.90 -10.17 -10.67
N LEU A 300 -11.17 -9.35 -9.91
CA LEU A 300 -10.15 -9.83 -8.98
C LEU A 300 -10.77 -10.50 -7.74
N VAL A 301 -11.83 -9.91 -7.19
CA VAL A 301 -12.55 -10.42 -6.00
C VAL A 301 -13.34 -11.67 -6.32
N ASP A 302 -14.07 -11.66 -7.44
CA ASP A 302 -14.88 -12.80 -7.87
C ASP A 302 -13.97 -13.97 -8.28
N SER A 303 -14.13 -15.12 -7.63
CA SER A 303 -13.20 -16.25 -7.82
C SER A 303 -13.34 -16.90 -9.19
N ASP A 304 -14.54 -16.91 -9.76
CA ASP A 304 -14.80 -17.51 -11.07
C ASP A 304 -14.31 -16.58 -12.19
N ALA A 305 -14.61 -15.29 -12.10
CA ALA A 305 -14.08 -14.28 -13.02
C ALA A 305 -12.55 -14.23 -12.96
N PHE A 306 -11.95 -14.28 -11.76
CA PHE A 306 -10.51 -14.34 -11.61
C PHE A 306 -9.92 -15.58 -12.29
N ARG A 307 -10.57 -16.74 -12.17
CA ARG A 307 -10.13 -17.97 -12.84
C ARG A 307 -10.13 -17.80 -14.36
N VAL A 308 -11.18 -17.21 -14.94
CA VAL A 308 -11.24 -16.93 -16.39
C VAL A 308 -10.10 -15.99 -16.81
N VAL A 309 -9.82 -14.94 -16.03
CA VAL A 309 -8.68 -14.05 -16.31
C VAL A 309 -7.34 -14.79 -16.22
N MET A 310 -7.19 -15.70 -15.25
CA MET A 310 -6.01 -16.54 -15.12
C MET A 310 -5.83 -17.49 -16.31
N GLU A 311 -6.90 -18.07 -16.85
CA GLU A 311 -6.85 -18.89 -18.06
C GLU A 311 -6.33 -18.09 -19.27
N LEU A 312 -6.81 -16.85 -19.42
CA LEU A 312 -6.32 -15.93 -20.46
C LEU A 312 -4.83 -15.60 -20.27
N ILE A 313 -4.42 -15.18 -19.07
CA ILE A 313 -3.02 -14.85 -18.75
C ILE A 313 -2.12 -16.05 -19.03
N MET A 314 -2.50 -17.24 -18.58
CA MET A 314 -1.73 -18.46 -18.77
C MET A 314 -1.58 -18.82 -20.25
N SER A 315 -2.61 -18.57 -21.07
CA SER A 315 -2.53 -18.75 -22.53
C SER A 315 -1.49 -17.81 -23.17
N TYR A 316 -1.41 -16.54 -22.74
CA TYR A 316 -0.39 -15.60 -23.22
C TYR A 316 1.03 -15.96 -22.79
N LEU A 317 1.16 -16.51 -21.58
CA LEU A 317 2.44 -16.96 -21.04
C LEU A 317 2.89 -18.32 -21.59
N ASP A 318 2.06 -19.00 -22.39
CA ASP A 318 2.30 -20.36 -22.90
C ASP A 318 2.57 -21.36 -21.76
N VAL A 319 1.76 -21.26 -20.69
CA VAL A 319 1.86 -22.12 -19.50
C VAL A 319 0.50 -22.76 -19.24
N PRO A 320 0.40 -24.08 -18.99
CA PRO A 320 -0.87 -24.68 -18.63
C PRO A 320 -1.33 -24.24 -17.24
N LEU A 321 -2.56 -23.73 -17.12
CA LEU A 321 -3.18 -23.50 -15.82
C LEU A 321 -3.48 -24.86 -15.15
N LYS A 322 -2.87 -25.10 -14.01
CA LYS A 322 -3.14 -26.30 -13.21
C LYS A 322 -4.25 -26.05 -12.22
N ASP A 323 -5.15 -27.01 -12.06
CA ASP A 323 -6.14 -27.00 -10.99
C ASP A 323 -5.47 -26.96 -9.62
N LYS A 324 -6.14 -26.27 -8.69
CA LYS A 324 -5.71 -26.19 -7.30
C LYS A 324 -6.21 -27.43 -6.55
N THR A 325 -5.38 -27.96 -5.66
CA THR A 325 -5.83 -28.97 -4.69
C THR A 325 -6.77 -28.33 -3.67
N SER A 326 -7.58 -29.13 -2.96
CA SER A 326 -8.48 -28.62 -1.92
C SER A 326 -7.75 -27.80 -0.85
N ARG A 327 -6.52 -28.18 -0.51
CA ARG A 327 -5.66 -27.40 0.41
C ARG A 327 -5.28 -26.04 -0.18
N GLN A 328 -4.96 -25.97 -1.47
CA GLN A 328 -4.61 -24.72 -2.14
C GLN A 328 -5.81 -23.79 -2.29
N GLN A 329 -7.00 -24.34 -2.56
CA GLN A 329 -8.26 -23.58 -2.59
C GLN A 329 -8.56 -22.95 -1.22
N GLU A 330 -8.38 -23.71 -0.14
CA GLU A 330 -8.57 -23.19 1.23
C GLU A 330 -7.54 -22.09 1.58
N LEU A 331 -6.28 -22.24 1.15
CA LEU A 331 -5.25 -21.21 1.34
C LEU A 331 -5.53 -19.95 0.54
N GLU A 332 -6.03 -20.09 -0.69
CA GLU A 332 -6.48 -18.95 -1.52
C GLU A 332 -7.65 -18.23 -0.88
N ARG A 333 -8.64 -18.96 -0.35
CA ARG A 333 -9.76 -18.37 0.39
C ARG A 333 -9.27 -17.52 1.56
N ARG A 334 -8.33 -18.04 2.36
CA ARG A 334 -7.71 -17.29 3.47
C ARG A 334 -6.92 -16.08 3.00
N LEU A 335 -6.16 -16.20 1.91
CA LEU A 335 -5.44 -15.07 1.34
C LEU A 335 -6.42 -13.97 0.91
N ARG A 336 -7.50 -14.35 0.21
CA ARG A 336 -8.57 -13.42 -0.18
C ARG A 336 -9.17 -12.69 1.01
N GLU A 337 -9.42 -13.40 2.12
CA GLU A 337 -9.91 -12.80 3.38
C GLU A 337 -8.92 -11.80 4.02
N GLU A 338 -7.62 -12.01 3.84
CA GLU A 338 -6.59 -11.10 4.35
C GLU A 338 -6.44 -9.84 3.48
N ILE A 339 -6.54 -9.98 2.15
CA ILE A 339 -6.20 -8.88 1.22
C ILE A 339 -7.41 -8.05 0.78
N PHE A 340 -8.63 -8.61 0.75
CA PHE A 340 -9.86 -7.90 0.37
C PHE A 340 -10.61 -7.34 1.58
N ILE A 341 -9.91 -6.50 2.33
CA ILE A 341 -10.43 -5.81 3.51
C ILE A 341 -10.60 -4.31 3.25
N ASP A 342 -11.24 -3.61 4.18
CA ASP A 342 -11.14 -2.15 4.23
C ASP A 342 -9.70 -1.76 4.56
N TRP A 343 -8.99 -1.26 3.55
CA TRP A 343 -7.57 -0.94 3.65
C TRP A 343 -7.27 0.17 4.65
N ALA A 344 -8.21 1.11 4.85
CA ALA A 344 -8.11 2.15 5.87
C ALA A 344 -8.16 1.56 7.30
N GLY A 345 -8.74 0.36 7.43
CA GLY A 345 -8.90 -0.36 8.70
C GLY A 345 -7.73 -1.26 9.10
N ILE A 346 -6.70 -1.41 8.24
CA ILE A 346 -5.39 -1.92 8.67
C ILE A 346 -4.87 -0.93 9.72
#